data_AF-A0A819J9M9-F1
#
_entry.id   AF-A0A819J9M9-F1
#
_cell.length_a   1.000
_cell.length_b   1.000
_cell.length_c   1.000
_cell.angle_alpha   90.00
_cell.angle_beta   90.00
_cell.angle_gamma   90.00
#
_symmetry.space_group_name_H-M   'P 1'
#
loop_
_entity.id
_entity.type
_entity.pdbx_description
1 polymer ?
#
loop_
_entity_poly.entity_id
_entity_poly.type
_entity_poly.pdbx_seq_one_letter_code
_entity_poly.pdbx_strand_id
1 'polypeptide(L)'
;MLHEFVQPKVPKDFAETLMAKKNYLIAPPYKSFSTTTPASLGIKRLNPPLDLDSHLSDVFCRQEDERYRMKLRHQVERDKLILSHEQEVLRLYGNATRLSIHQDIPLSYCSLLKDNEVYNNPIIQERTSAFINNDYTNIELGKRGKNRWNGRSFIKWLEDSNLKYKRLSCEINQRQDLEANTLYSMQRMVWIKHLPKETSSSGRIHSLLSERYLPKVEINTNFWTECEINPI
;
A
#
# COMPACT_ATOMS: atom_id res chain seq x y z
N MET A 1 33.85 19.64 -15.61
CA MET A 1 33.27 19.07 -14.38
C MET A 1 32.35 17.93 -14.79
N LEU A 2 32.76 16.70 -14.51
CA LEU A 2 31.99 15.50 -14.81
C LEU A 2 30.68 15.57 -14.02
N HIS A 3 29.55 15.70 -14.71
CA HIS A 3 28.26 15.40 -14.11
C HIS A 3 28.32 13.93 -13.71
N GLU A 4 28.42 13.67 -12.42
CA GLU A 4 28.33 12.33 -11.87
C GLU A 4 26.96 11.78 -12.29
N PHE A 5 26.96 10.92 -13.30
CA PHE A 5 25.74 10.29 -13.81
C PHE A 5 25.26 9.35 -12.71
N VAL A 6 24.31 9.82 -11.90
CA VAL A 6 23.59 9.00 -10.94
C VAL A 6 22.88 7.92 -11.74
N GLN A 7 23.48 6.73 -11.78
CA GLN A 7 22.87 5.58 -12.40
C GLN A 7 21.85 4.97 -11.43
N PRO A 8 20.63 4.66 -11.90
CA PRO A 8 19.64 3.97 -11.09
C PRO A 8 20.17 2.58 -10.75
N LYS A 9 20.59 2.38 -9.50
CA LYS A 9 20.94 1.07 -8.95
C LYS A 9 19.66 0.33 -8.58
N VAL A 10 19.70 -0.99 -8.50
CA VAL A 10 18.57 -1.77 -7.96
C VAL A 10 18.25 -1.25 -6.55
N PRO A 11 16.96 -1.11 -6.16
CA PRO A 11 16.60 -0.74 -4.80
C PRO A 11 17.37 -1.58 -3.78
N LYS A 12 17.95 -0.93 -2.78
CA LYS A 12 18.53 -1.62 -1.62
C LYS A 12 17.42 -2.47 -0.99
N ASP A 13 17.76 -3.70 -0.64
CA ASP A 13 16.88 -4.63 0.08
C ASP A 13 15.66 -5.14 -0.70
N PHE A 14 15.75 -5.22 -2.04
CA PHE A 14 14.71 -5.85 -2.87
C PHE A 14 14.31 -7.26 -2.37
N ALA A 15 15.27 -8.05 -1.88
CA ALA A 15 15.01 -9.38 -1.34
C ALA A 15 14.17 -9.36 -0.04
N GLU A 16 14.15 -8.24 0.68
CA GLU A 16 13.41 -8.08 1.92
C GLU A 16 11.98 -7.56 1.71
N THR A 17 11.66 -7.10 0.49
CA THR A 17 10.34 -6.56 0.13
C THR A 17 9.22 -7.58 0.30
N LEU A 18 8.02 -7.06 0.56
CA LEU A 18 6.81 -7.85 0.67
C LEU A 18 6.52 -8.58 -0.65
N MET A 19 6.78 -7.93 -1.80
CA MET A 19 6.73 -8.54 -3.13
C MET A 19 7.63 -9.77 -3.29
N ALA A 20 8.87 -9.73 -2.79
CA ALA A 20 9.83 -10.83 -2.91
C ALA A 20 9.50 -11.97 -1.94
N LYS A 21 9.17 -11.65 -0.68
CA LYS A 21 8.84 -12.62 0.38
C LYS A 21 7.50 -13.32 0.16
N LYS A 22 6.53 -12.65 -0.50
CA LYS A 22 5.18 -13.18 -0.78
C LYS A 22 4.38 -13.57 0.45
N ASN A 23 4.71 -13.00 1.61
CA ASN A 23 4.03 -13.29 2.89
C ASN A 23 2.58 -12.80 2.93
N TYR A 24 2.16 -11.97 1.98
CA TYR A 24 0.78 -11.46 1.82
C TYR A 24 -0.19 -12.47 1.18
N LEU A 25 0.29 -13.61 0.67
CA LEU A 25 -0.57 -14.61 0.04
C LEU A 25 -1.36 -15.39 1.11
N ILE A 26 -2.69 -15.24 1.09
CA ILE A 26 -3.62 -15.92 2.02
C ILE A 26 -3.71 -17.43 1.74
N ALA A 27 -3.37 -17.87 0.52
CA ALA A 27 -3.19 -19.27 0.15
C ALA A 27 -2.13 -19.36 -0.97
N PRO A 28 -1.09 -20.20 -0.85
CA PRO A 28 -0.12 -20.38 -1.93
C PRO A 28 -0.77 -21.10 -3.13
N PRO A 29 -0.37 -20.78 -4.38
CA PRO A 29 -0.97 -21.32 -5.60
C PRO A 29 -0.70 -22.82 -5.86
N TYR A 30 0.14 -23.47 -5.06
CA TYR A 30 0.41 -24.91 -5.15
C TYR A 30 0.64 -25.46 -3.75
N LYS A 31 0.20 -26.71 -3.54
CA LYS A 31 0.21 -27.48 -2.28
C LYS A 31 1.64 -27.73 -1.72
N SER A 32 2.43 -26.70 -1.48
CA SER A 32 3.62 -26.77 -0.63
C SER A 32 3.22 -26.49 0.81
N PHE A 33 3.74 -27.31 1.71
CA PHE A 33 3.53 -27.42 3.16
C PHE A 33 3.83 -26.16 4.01
N SER A 34 3.45 -24.98 3.54
CA SER A 34 3.41 -23.75 4.33
C SER A 34 2.04 -23.13 4.13
N THR A 35 1.08 -23.59 4.93
CA THR A 35 -0.21 -22.93 5.05
C THR A 35 0.05 -21.58 5.70
N THR A 36 0.19 -20.50 4.91
CA THR A 36 0.10 -19.13 5.42
C THR A 36 -1.32 -18.91 5.92
N THR A 37 -1.63 -19.50 7.07
CA THR A 37 -2.86 -19.24 7.79
C THR A 37 -2.83 -17.78 8.25
N PRO A 38 -3.99 -17.17 8.52
CA PRO A 38 -4.04 -15.84 9.15
C PRO A 38 -3.21 -15.74 10.44
N ALA A 39 -2.92 -16.87 11.10
CA ALA A 39 -1.99 -16.96 12.22
C ALA A 39 -0.51 -16.69 11.82
N SER A 40 -0.11 -17.02 10.58
CA SER A 40 1.20 -16.67 10.00
C SER A 40 1.34 -15.17 9.75
N LEU A 41 0.23 -14.44 9.60
CA LEU A 41 0.20 -12.97 9.56
C LEU A 41 0.18 -12.36 10.97
N GLY A 42 0.36 -13.18 12.02
CA GLY A 42 0.31 -12.75 13.42
C GLY A 42 -1.11 -12.46 13.93
N ILE A 43 -2.15 -12.66 13.13
CA ILE A 43 -3.54 -12.35 13.49
C ILE A 43 -4.13 -13.55 14.24
N LYS A 44 -4.07 -13.49 15.56
CA LYS A 44 -4.63 -14.52 16.45
C LYS A 44 -6.07 -14.19 16.82
N ARG A 45 -6.91 -15.23 16.86
CA ARG A 45 -8.21 -15.19 17.53
C ARG A 45 -8.03 -15.38 19.02
N LEU A 46 -8.77 -14.63 19.80
CA LEU A 46 -8.82 -14.77 21.25
C LEU A 46 -9.89 -15.80 21.63
N ASN A 47 -9.56 -16.67 22.57
CA ASN A 47 -10.54 -17.57 23.15
C ASN A 47 -11.33 -16.84 24.25
N PRO A 48 -12.61 -17.17 24.45
CA PRO A 48 -13.37 -16.62 25.57
C PRO A 48 -12.68 -16.98 26.90
N PRO A 49 -12.55 -16.03 27.84
CA PRO A 49 -12.14 -16.32 29.21
C PRO A 49 -12.99 -17.43 29.84
N LEU A 50 -12.35 -18.36 30.57
CA LEU A 50 -12.99 -19.52 31.19
C LEU A 50 -14.00 -19.14 32.29
N ASP A 51 -13.89 -17.93 32.83
CA ASP A 51 -14.71 -17.43 33.94
C ASP A 51 -16.06 -16.85 33.46
N LEU A 52 -16.35 -16.89 32.16
CA LEU A 52 -17.56 -16.31 31.56
C LEU A 52 -18.74 -17.28 31.60
N ASP A 53 -19.92 -16.73 31.92
CA ASP A 53 -21.19 -17.42 31.73
C ASP A 53 -21.42 -17.79 30.25
N SER A 54 -22.17 -18.87 30.00
CA SER A 54 -22.39 -19.42 28.65
C SER A 54 -22.92 -18.36 27.68
N HIS A 55 -23.88 -17.55 28.10
CA HIS A 55 -24.48 -16.53 27.23
C HIS A 55 -23.50 -15.37 26.95
N LEU A 56 -22.66 -14.98 27.91
CA LEU A 56 -21.62 -13.97 27.69
C LEU A 56 -20.46 -14.50 26.84
N SER A 57 -20.16 -15.80 26.93
CA SER A 57 -19.20 -16.48 26.05
C SER A 57 -19.65 -16.40 24.59
N ASP A 58 -20.94 -16.62 24.30
CA ASP A 58 -21.48 -16.48 22.94
C ASP A 58 -21.41 -15.04 22.42
N VAL A 59 -21.63 -14.05 23.28
CA VAL A 59 -21.43 -12.63 22.94
C VAL A 59 -19.95 -12.37 22.64
N PHE A 60 -19.04 -12.89 23.47
CA PHE A 60 -17.60 -12.74 23.26
C PHE A 60 -17.14 -13.32 21.94
N CYS A 61 -17.55 -14.56 21.61
CA CYS A 61 -17.20 -15.22 20.36
C CYS A 61 -17.65 -14.42 19.13
N ARG A 62 -18.90 -13.93 19.12
CA ARG A 62 -19.41 -13.07 18.03
C ARG A 62 -18.63 -11.77 17.91
N GLN A 63 -18.27 -11.15 19.03
CA GLN A 63 -17.46 -9.93 19.02
C GLN A 63 -16.02 -10.20 18.55
N GLU A 64 -15.46 -11.35 18.91
CA GLU A 64 -14.15 -11.77 18.45
C GLU A 64 -14.11 -12.03 16.94
N ASP A 65 -15.16 -12.64 16.39
CA ASP A 65 -15.27 -12.80 14.93
C ASP A 65 -15.23 -11.46 14.19
N GLU A 66 -15.93 -10.44 14.69
CA GLU A 66 -15.88 -9.08 14.12
C GLU A 66 -14.51 -8.42 14.29
N ARG A 67 -13.86 -8.56 15.46
CA ARG A 67 -12.50 -8.06 15.69
C ARG A 67 -11.51 -8.73 14.75
N TYR A 68 -11.61 -10.05 14.59
CA TYR A 68 -10.77 -10.83 13.71
C TYR A 68 -10.95 -10.44 12.25
N ARG A 69 -12.19 -10.27 11.79
CA ARG A 69 -12.51 -9.81 10.42
C ARG A 69 -11.97 -8.41 10.16
N MET A 70 -12.09 -7.51 11.14
CA MET A 70 -11.50 -6.16 11.08
C MET A 70 -9.98 -6.22 10.98
N LYS A 71 -9.30 -6.96 11.86
CA LYS A 71 -7.82 -7.13 11.82
C LYS A 71 -7.35 -7.65 10.47
N LEU A 72 -8.05 -8.64 9.91
CA LEU A 72 -7.72 -9.19 8.59
C LEU A 72 -7.88 -8.16 7.48
N ARG A 73 -9.00 -7.42 7.47
CA ARG A 73 -9.22 -6.33 6.50
C ARG A 73 -8.12 -5.28 6.61
N HIS A 74 -7.81 -4.84 7.82
CA HIS A 74 -6.78 -3.84 8.08
C HIS A 74 -5.40 -4.28 7.61
N GLN A 75 -5.04 -5.55 7.85
CA GLN A 75 -3.78 -6.13 7.36
C GLN A 75 -3.72 -6.12 5.83
N VAL A 76 -4.77 -6.59 5.16
CA VAL A 76 -4.82 -6.63 3.69
C VAL A 76 -4.71 -5.23 3.09
N GLU A 77 -5.33 -4.22 3.71
CA GLU A 77 -5.21 -2.82 3.26
C GLU A 77 -3.78 -2.29 3.39
N ARG A 78 -3.09 -2.59 4.50
CA ARG A 78 -1.68 -2.23 4.69
C ARG A 78 -0.78 -2.92 3.67
N ASP A 79 -0.93 -4.23 3.50
CA ASP A 79 -0.15 -5.01 2.54
C ASP A 79 -0.34 -4.49 1.11
N LYS A 80 -1.58 -4.15 0.73
CA LYS A 80 -1.86 -3.52 -0.58
C LYS A 80 -1.15 -2.19 -0.76
N LEU A 81 -1.10 -1.34 0.28
CA LEU A 81 -0.40 -0.07 0.20
C LEU A 81 1.10 -0.28 0.02
N ILE A 82 1.70 -1.18 0.80
CA ILE A 82 3.12 -1.55 0.71
C ILE A 82 3.43 -2.09 -0.70
N LEU A 83 2.67 -3.07 -1.18
CA LEU A 83 2.86 -3.63 -2.52
C LEU A 83 2.75 -2.57 -3.62
N SER A 84 1.75 -1.70 -3.53
CA SER A 84 1.58 -0.60 -4.48
C SER A 84 2.79 0.34 -4.47
N HIS A 85 3.33 0.65 -3.28
CA HIS A 85 4.52 1.47 -3.15
C HIS A 85 5.76 0.81 -3.76
N GLU A 86 6.03 -0.43 -3.36
CA GLU A 86 7.19 -1.18 -3.86
C GLU A 86 7.13 -1.33 -5.39
N GLN A 87 5.94 -1.57 -5.96
CA GLN A 87 5.73 -1.61 -7.42
C GLN A 87 6.01 -0.27 -8.08
N GLU A 88 5.53 0.82 -7.50
CA GLU A 88 5.76 2.17 -8.03
C GLU A 88 7.24 2.52 -8.00
N VAL A 89 7.95 2.15 -6.93
CA VAL A 89 9.40 2.32 -6.83
C VAL A 89 10.09 1.56 -7.95
N LEU A 90 9.80 0.26 -8.14
CA LEU A 90 10.36 -0.50 -9.26
C LEU A 90 10.05 0.14 -10.62
N ARG A 91 8.84 0.68 -10.79
CA ARG A 91 8.44 1.37 -12.02
C ARG A 91 9.27 2.63 -12.25
N LEU A 92 9.55 3.41 -11.21
CA LEU A 92 10.41 4.59 -11.27
C LEU A 92 11.85 4.23 -11.60
N TYR A 93 12.41 3.20 -10.97
CA TYR A 93 13.75 2.69 -11.29
C TYR A 93 13.82 2.18 -12.73
N GLY A 94 12.85 1.39 -13.19
CA GLY A 94 12.79 0.93 -14.58
C GLY A 94 12.65 2.07 -15.59
N ASN A 95 11.85 3.10 -15.25
CA ASN A 95 11.74 4.32 -16.04
C ASN A 95 13.08 5.07 -16.13
N ALA A 96 13.75 5.18 -14.99
CA ALA A 96 15.06 5.81 -14.90
C ALA A 96 16.13 5.09 -15.72
N THR A 97 16.23 3.76 -15.59
CA THR A 97 17.18 2.96 -16.37
C THR A 97 16.92 3.11 -17.86
N ARG A 98 15.66 3.07 -18.27
CA ARG A 98 15.28 3.24 -19.68
C ARG A 98 15.72 4.60 -20.23
N LEU A 99 15.44 5.68 -19.51
CA LEU A 99 15.85 7.04 -19.90
C LEU A 99 17.37 7.22 -19.87
N SER A 100 18.08 6.55 -18.95
CA SER A 100 19.54 6.59 -18.86
C SER A 100 20.24 5.98 -20.09
N ILE A 101 19.58 5.06 -20.79
CA ILE A 101 20.04 4.44 -22.04
C ILE A 101 19.50 5.22 -23.26
N HIS A 102 18.99 6.44 -23.07
CA HIS A 102 18.40 7.29 -24.11
C HIS A 102 17.20 6.65 -24.83
N GLN A 103 16.50 5.76 -24.15
CA GLN A 103 15.28 5.16 -24.65
C GLN A 103 14.06 5.88 -24.07
N ASP A 104 13.47 6.78 -24.86
CA ASP A 104 12.33 7.59 -24.40
C ASP A 104 11.05 6.75 -24.22
N ILE A 105 10.85 5.75 -25.09
CA ILE A 105 9.61 4.96 -25.20
C ILE A 105 9.92 3.50 -24.86
N PRO A 106 9.11 2.81 -24.01
CA PRO A 106 9.27 1.39 -23.76
C PRO A 106 9.16 0.58 -25.06
N LEU A 107 10.03 -0.43 -25.23
CA LEU A 107 9.93 -1.37 -26.34
C LEU A 107 8.72 -2.27 -26.09
N SER A 108 7.64 -2.00 -26.81
CA SER A 108 6.41 -2.78 -26.76
C SER A 108 5.85 -2.93 -28.16
N TYR A 109 5.06 -3.98 -28.39
CA TYR A 109 4.39 -4.17 -29.67
C TYR A 109 3.48 -2.99 -30.00
N CYS A 110 2.82 -2.39 -29.00
CA CYS A 110 2.02 -1.17 -29.17
C CYS A 110 2.88 0.03 -29.60
N SER A 111 4.10 0.18 -29.09
CA SER A 111 5.04 1.23 -29.52
C SER A 111 5.42 1.03 -30.99
N LEU A 112 5.70 -0.22 -31.38
CA LEU A 112 6.00 -0.56 -32.77
C LEU A 112 4.81 -0.28 -33.69
N LEU A 113 3.59 -0.69 -33.32
CA LEU A 113 2.38 -0.41 -34.10
C LEU A 113 2.17 1.10 -34.26
N LYS A 114 2.31 1.86 -33.18
CA LYS A 114 2.22 3.33 -33.19
C LYS A 114 3.23 3.96 -34.15
N ASP A 115 4.47 3.48 -34.17
CA ASP A 115 5.51 4.00 -35.06
C ASP A 115 5.26 3.63 -36.54
N ASN A 116 4.56 2.51 -36.78
CA ASN A 116 4.14 2.08 -38.13
C ASN A 116 2.81 2.72 -38.60
N GLU A 117 2.08 3.42 -37.72
CA GLU A 117 0.87 4.14 -38.12
C GLU A 117 1.24 5.35 -38.99
N VAL A 118 0.68 5.41 -40.19
CA VAL A 118 0.93 6.47 -41.19
C VAL A 118 0.69 7.88 -40.62
N TYR A 119 -0.27 8.03 -39.70
CA TYR A 119 -0.61 9.33 -39.07
C TYR A 119 0.34 9.75 -37.94
N ASN A 120 1.17 8.85 -37.42
CA ASN A 120 2.20 9.17 -36.41
C ASN A 120 3.57 9.49 -37.02
N ASN A 121 3.68 9.47 -38.35
CA ASN A 121 4.91 9.82 -39.02
C ASN A 121 5.35 11.25 -38.62
N PRO A 122 6.55 11.42 -38.03
CA PRO A 122 7.03 12.72 -37.58
C PRO A 122 7.00 13.77 -38.71
N ILE A 123 7.20 13.36 -39.96
CA ILE A 123 7.15 14.23 -41.14
C ILE A 123 5.74 14.78 -41.37
N ILE A 124 4.69 13.97 -41.15
CA ILE A 124 3.29 14.38 -41.33
C ILE A 124 2.87 15.27 -40.16
N GLN A 125 3.26 14.96 -38.93
CA GLN A 125 2.95 15.78 -37.76
C GLN A 125 3.69 17.13 -37.76
N GLU A 126 4.97 17.17 -38.11
CA GLU A 126 5.75 18.41 -38.24
C GLU A 126 5.21 19.29 -39.35
N ARG A 127 4.88 18.72 -40.52
CA ARG A 127 4.20 19.45 -41.60
C ARG A 127 2.87 20.02 -41.09
N THR A 128 2.01 19.20 -40.49
CA THR A 128 0.71 19.67 -39.99
C THR A 128 0.86 20.79 -38.94
N SER A 129 1.81 20.68 -38.01
CA SER A 129 2.06 21.72 -37.00
C SER A 129 2.70 22.99 -37.56
N ALA A 130 3.58 22.88 -38.57
CA ALA A 130 4.19 24.03 -39.24
C ALA A 130 3.18 24.77 -40.13
N PHE A 131 2.27 24.02 -40.79
CA PHE A 131 1.14 24.60 -41.53
C PHE A 131 0.17 25.36 -40.62
N ILE A 132 -0.07 24.88 -39.40
CA ILE A 132 -1.00 25.54 -38.45
C ILE A 132 -0.35 26.76 -37.78
N ASN A 133 0.94 26.70 -37.44
CA ASN A 133 1.60 27.76 -36.66
C ASN A 133 2.45 28.74 -37.50
N ASN A 134 2.54 28.53 -38.82
CA ASN A 134 3.34 29.33 -39.77
C ASN A 134 4.80 29.59 -39.32
N ASP A 135 5.36 28.64 -38.58
CA ASP A 135 6.66 28.78 -37.93
C ASP A 135 7.57 27.62 -38.39
N TYR A 136 8.27 27.84 -39.50
CA TYR A 136 9.14 26.86 -40.16
C TYR A 136 10.48 26.67 -39.45
N THR A 137 10.72 27.38 -38.34
CA THR A 137 12.03 27.44 -37.67
C THR A 137 12.24 26.36 -36.61
N ASN A 138 11.19 25.64 -36.19
CA ASN A 138 11.22 24.64 -35.11
C ASN A 138 11.14 23.19 -35.58
N ILE A 139 11.40 22.92 -36.86
CA ILE A 139 11.18 21.61 -37.49
C ILE A 139 12.15 20.53 -36.96
N GLU A 140 13.37 20.88 -36.51
CA GLU A 140 14.38 19.86 -36.16
C GLU A 140 14.51 19.54 -34.64
N LEU A 141 13.85 20.30 -33.76
CA LEU A 141 14.11 20.23 -32.31
C LEU A 141 12.92 19.67 -31.48
N GLY A 142 11.81 19.33 -32.13
CA GLY A 142 10.49 19.30 -31.49
C GLY A 142 10.18 18.18 -30.49
N LYS A 143 10.92 17.06 -30.44
CA LYS A 143 10.50 15.91 -29.58
C LYS A 143 11.58 15.20 -28.78
N ARG A 144 12.86 15.26 -29.18
CA ARG A 144 13.96 14.59 -28.45
C ARG A 144 14.48 15.36 -27.23
N GLY A 145 14.08 16.63 -27.06
CA GLY A 145 14.55 17.48 -25.96
C GLY A 145 13.78 17.36 -24.64
N LYS A 146 12.56 16.79 -24.64
CA LYS A 146 11.66 16.82 -23.47
C LYS A 146 11.90 15.72 -22.44
N ASN A 147 12.57 14.63 -22.81
CA ASN A 147 12.81 13.48 -21.93
C ASN A 147 14.30 13.21 -21.67
N ARG A 148 15.15 14.24 -21.73
CA ARG A 148 16.57 14.06 -21.41
C ARG A 148 16.71 13.65 -19.95
N TRP A 149 17.25 12.45 -19.72
CA TRP A 149 17.55 11.94 -18.39
C TRP A 149 18.31 12.96 -17.55
N ASN A 150 17.78 13.25 -16.36
CA ASN A 150 18.42 14.08 -15.36
C ASN A 150 18.27 13.37 -14.00
N GLY A 151 19.39 13.02 -13.37
CA GLY A 151 19.38 12.34 -12.07
C GLY A 151 18.59 13.09 -10.99
N ARG A 152 18.54 14.44 -11.07
CA ARG A 152 17.71 15.25 -10.16
C ARG A 152 16.22 15.03 -10.34
N SER A 153 15.77 14.80 -11.58
CA SER A 153 14.37 14.48 -11.87
C SER A 153 13.97 13.14 -11.28
N PHE A 154 14.88 12.16 -11.29
CA PHE A 154 14.64 10.86 -10.68
C PHE A 154 14.54 10.93 -9.15
N ILE A 155 15.45 11.66 -8.51
CA ILE A 155 15.38 11.89 -7.05
C ILE A 155 14.04 12.53 -6.69
N LYS A 156 13.62 13.56 -7.44
CA LYS A 156 12.33 14.21 -7.24
C LYS A 156 11.15 13.23 -7.41
N TRP A 157 11.17 12.35 -8.42
CA TRP A 157 10.11 11.35 -8.58
C TRP A 157 10.02 10.38 -7.39
N LEU A 158 11.17 9.96 -6.84
CA LEU A 158 11.21 9.14 -5.64
C LEU A 158 10.65 9.88 -4.43
N GLU A 159 11.05 11.14 -4.23
CA GLU A 159 10.53 11.99 -3.14
C GLU A 159 9.01 12.19 -3.24
N ASP A 160 8.52 12.54 -4.44
CA ASP A 160 7.08 12.73 -4.71
C ASP A 160 6.30 11.42 -4.46
N SER A 161 6.86 10.28 -4.87
CA SER A 161 6.28 8.96 -4.58
C SER A 161 6.25 8.66 -3.09
N ASN A 162 7.39 8.80 -2.38
CA ASN A 162 7.49 8.59 -0.95
C ASN A 162 6.49 9.46 -0.18
N LEU A 163 6.37 10.74 -0.54
CA LEU A 163 5.42 11.67 0.08
C LEU A 163 3.97 11.26 -0.17
N LYS A 164 3.64 10.84 -1.40
CA LYS A 164 2.30 10.33 -1.75
C LYS A 164 1.90 9.16 -0.87
N TYR A 165 2.75 8.13 -0.77
CA TYR A 165 2.40 6.95 0.01
C TYR A 165 2.46 7.19 1.52
N LYS A 166 3.32 8.09 1.99
CA LYS A 166 3.31 8.55 3.39
C LYS A 166 1.97 9.20 3.77
N ARG A 167 1.41 10.05 2.91
CA ARG A 167 0.07 10.64 3.12
C ARG A 167 -1.02 9.57 3.15
N LEU A 168 -1.04 8.66 2.17
CA LEU A 168 -1.99 7.55 2.12
C LEU A 168 -1.89 6.64 3.36
N SER A 169 -0.68 6.40 3.87
CA SER A 169 -0.46 5.64 5.10
C SER A 169 -1.08 6.33 6.32
N CYS A 170 -0.87 7.64 6.47
CA CYS A 170 -1.50 8.43 7.53
C CYS A 170 -3.04 8.36 7.46
N GLU A 171 -3.62 8.49 6.27
CA GLU A 171 -5.07 8.38 6.05
C GLU A 171 -5.61 6.99 6.41
N ILE A 172 -4.92 5.92 6.01
CA ILE A 172 -5.27 4.54 6.40
C ILE A 172 -5.22 4.39 7.92
N ASN A 173 -4.15 4.84 8.58
CA ASN A 173 -4.01 4.74 10.03
C ASN A 173 -5.13 5.45 10.77
N GLN A 174 -5.45 6.69 10.37
CA GLN A 174 -6.53 7.46 10.99
C GLN A 174 -7.88 6.77 10.81
N ARG A 175 -8.18 6.27 9.60
CA ARG A 175 -9.42 5.55 9.35
C ARG A 175 -9.49 4.26 10.17
N GLN A 176 -8.42 3.47 10.20
CA GLN A 176 -8.38 2.23 10.97
C GLN A 176 -8.61 2.52 12.46
N ASP A 177 -8.08 3.63 13.00
CA ASP A 177 -8.28 4.04 14.40
C ASP A 177 -9.73 4.38 14.69
N LEU A 178 -10.35 5.18 13.83
CA LEU A 178 -11.77 5.49 13.93
C LEU A 178 -12.64 4.22 13.86
N GLU A 179 -12.33 3.30 12.94
CA GLU A 179 -13.04 2.04 12.80
C GLU A 179 -12.88 1.16 14.07
N ALA A 180 -11.66 1.03 14.60
CA ALA A 180 -11.39 0.25 15.81
C ALA A 180 -12.07 0.86 17.05
N ASN A 181 -12.04 2.19 17.20
CA ASN A 181 -12.73 2.93 18.27
C ASN A 181 -14.25 2.75 18.18
N THR A 182 -14.80 2.82 16.97
CA THR A 182 -16.24 2.64 16.74
C THR A 182 -16.67 1.22 17.06
N LEU A 183 -15.92 0.21 16.58
CA LEU A 183 -16.19 -1.19 16.88
C LEU A 183 -16.13 -1.46 18.39
N TYR A 184 -15.07 -0.98 19.06
CA TYR A 184 -14.92 -1.13 20.50
C TYR A 184 -16.11 -0.51 21.27
N SER A 185 -16.53 0.69 20.88
CA SER A 185 -17.69 1.36 21.50
C SER A 185 -18.99 0.58 21.31
N MET A 186 -19.23 0.05 20.11
CA MET A 186 -20.39 -0.80 19.83
C MET A 186 -20.35 -2.09 20.64
N GLN A 187 -19.20 -2.77 20.68
CA GLN A 187 -19.01 -3.99 21.45
C GLN A 187 -19.21 -3.76 22.95
N ARG A 188 -18.74 -2.61 23.46
CA ARG A 188 -18.95 -2.20 24.85
C ARG A 188 -20.42 -2.01 25.18
N MET A 189 -21.18 -1.34 24.32
CA MET A 189 -22.62 -1.17 24.51
C MET A 189 -23.37 -2.50 24.50
N VAL A 190 -23.06 -3.37 23.54
CA VAL A 190 -23.64 -4.71 23.45
C VAL A 190 -23.30 -5.51 24.70
N TRP A 191 -22.05 -5.47 25.15
CA TRP A 191 -21.60 -6.16 26.36
C TRP A 191 -22.39 -5.71 27.59
N ILE A 192 -22.49 -4.41 27.83
CA ILE A 192 -23.24 -3.84 28.97
C ILE A 192 -24.72 -4.25 28.92
N LYS A 193 -25.32 -4.29 27.73
CA LYS A 193 -26.72 -4.74 27.56
C LYS A 193 -26.93 -6.19 27.98
N HIS A 194 -25.93 -7.06 27.77
CA HIS A 194 -26.01 -8.48 28.10
C HIS A 194 -25.57 -8.80 29.55
N LEU A 195 -25.09 -7.81 30.31
CA LEU A 195 -24.79 -7.99 31.74
C LEU A 195 -26.08 -8.09 32.58
N PRO A 196 -26.09 -8.91 33.65
CA PRO A 196 -27.20 -8.95 34.58
C PRO A 196 -27.48 -7.56 35.19
N LYS A 197 -28.77 -7.22 35.36
CA LYS A 197 -29.18 -5.89 35.87
C LYS A 197 -28.56 -5.51 37.21
N GLU A 198 -28.35 -6.49 38.09
CA GLU A 198 -27.70 -6.32 39.41
C GLU A 198 -26.21 -5.98 39.28
N THR A 199 -25.57 -6.45 38.21
CA THR A 199 -24.17 -6.15 37.91
C THR A 199 -24.04 -4.78 37.24
N SER A 200 -25.04 -4.37 36.46
CA SER A 200 -25.11 -3.06 35.79
C SER A 200 -25.45 -1.88 36.71
N SER A 201 -25.91 -2.13 37.95
CA SER A 201 -26.13 -1.09 38.97
C SER A 201 -25.04 -1.06 40.05
N SER A 202 -24.26 -2.14 40.16
CA SER A 202 -23.14 -2.27 41.08
C SER A 202 -21.89 -1.63 40.47
N GLY A 203 -21.05 -0.94 41.27
CA GLY A 203 -19.74 -0.41 40.82
C GLY A 203 -18.77 -1.45 40.23
N ARG A 204 -19.15 -2.73 40.19
CA ARG A 204 -18.48 -3.85 39.52
C ARG A 204 -18.48 -3.79 37.98
N ILE A 205 -19.23 -2.88 37.36
CA ILE A 205 -19.18 -2.70 35.88
C ILE A 205 -17.76 -2.44 35.39
N HIS A 206 -16.98 -1.65 36.13
CA HIS A 206 -15.61 -1.30 35.72
C HIS A 206 -14.65 -2.49 35.69
N SER A 207 -14.81 -3.50 36.56
CA SER A 207 -13.96 -4.70 36.53
C SER A 207 -14.32 -5.65 35.38
N LEU A 208 -15.58 -5.66 34.94
CA LEU A 208 -16.08 -6.46 33.82
C LEU A 208 -15.91 -5.78 32.45
N LEU A 209 -15.58 -4.49 32.45
CA LEU A 209 -15.11 -3.74 31.28
C LEU A 209 -13.58 -3.80 31.11
N SER A 210 -12.91 -4.65 31.87
CA SER A 210 -11.47 -4.88 31.72
C SER A 210 -11.17 -5.39 30.30
N GLU A 211 -10.00 -5.02 29.80
CA GLU A 211 -9.45 -5.42 28.51
C GLU A 211 -9.41 -6.95 28.30
N ARG A 212 -9.41 -7.70 29.41
CA ARG A 212 -9.55 -9.17 29.41
C ARG A 212 -10.85 -9.66 28.75
N TYR A 213 -11.95 -8.95 28.98
CA TYR A 213 -13.28 -9.33 28.47
C TYR A 213 -13.65 -8.56 27.21
N LEU A 214 -13.11 -7.35 27.07
CA LEU A 214 -13.39 -6.47 25.94
C LEU A 214 -12.09 -5.88 25.38
N PRO A 215 -11.31 -6.67 24.64
CA PRO A 215 -10.04 -6.20 24.08
C PRO A 215 -10.30 -5.22 22.94
N LYS A 216 -9.61 -4.08 22.96
CA LYS A 216 -9.60 -3.14 21.84
C LYS A 216 -8.68 -3.68 20.74
N VAL A 217 -9.06 -3.47 19.47
CA VAL A 217 -8.15 -3.77 18.35
C VAL A 217 -7.05 -2.72 18.34
N GLU A 218 -5.82 -3.15 18.59
CA GLU A 218 -4.63 -2.32 18.42
C GLU A 218 -4.27 -2.17 16.94
N ILE A 219 -3.83 -0.98 16.56
CA ILE A 219 -3.44 -0.65 15.19
C ILE A 219 -1.95 -0.41 15.18
N ASN A 220 -1.25 -1.15 14.32
CA ASN A 220 0.16 -0.87 14.07
C ASN A 220 0.27 0.40 13.22
N THR A 221 0.63 1.52 13.85
CA THR A 221 0.87 2.80 13.17
C THR A 221 2.22 2.87 12.46
N ASN A 222 3.15 1.99 12.81
CA ASN A 222 4.56 2.05 12.40
C ASN A 222 4.89 1.14 11.21
N PHE A 223 3.90 0.52 10.58
CA PHE A 223 4.14 -0.36 9.42
C PHE A 223 4.83 0.35 8.23
N TRP A 224 4.71 1.68 8.16
CA TRP A 224 5.27 2.48 7.08
C TRP A 224 6.71 2.94 7.32
N THR A 225 7.15 3.11 8.57
CA THR A 225 8.54 3.49 8.89
C THR A 225 9.53 2.41 8.47
N GLU A 226 9.08 1.15 8.37
CA GLU A 226 9.85 0.02 7.85
C GLU A 226 9.99 0.06 6.31
N CYS A 227 9.18 0.87 5.62
CA CYS A 227 9.12 0.92 4.15
C CYS A 227 9.82 2.15 3.54
N GLU A 228 10.41 3.05 4.33
CA GLU A 228 11.09 4.24 3.79
C GLU A 228 12.37 3.83 3.03
N ILE A 229 12.28 3.79 1.70
CA ILE A 229 13.43 3.55 0.83
C ILE A 229 14.26 4.83 0.78
N ASN A 230 15.44 4.78 1.40
CA ASN A 230 16.40 5.88 1.36
C ASN A 230 16.88 6.11 -0.09
N PRO A 231 16.69 7.31 -0.65
CA PRO A 231 17.32 7.69 -1.90
C PRO A 231 18.78 7.99 -1.57
N ILE A 232 19.63 6.96 -1.58
CA ILE A 232 21.13 6.92 -1.65
C ILE A 232 21.74 5.88 -0.72
#